data_AF-A0A7G8EZ58-F1
#
_entry.id   AF-A0A7G8EZ58-F1
#
_cell.length_a   1.000
_cell.length_b   1.000
_cell.length_c   1.000
_cell.angle_alpha   90.00
_cell.angle_beta   90.00
_cell.angle_gamma   90.00
#
_symmetry.space_group_name_H-M   'P 1'
#
loop_
_entity.id
_entity.type
_entity.pdbx_description
1 polymer ?
#
loop_
_entity_poly.entity_id
_entity_poly.type
_entity_poly.pdbx_seq_one_letter_code
_entity_poly.pdbx_strand_id
1 'polypeptide(L)' 'MTSIGTINAGVNGSSQPQPNDADHDQTWDAVETYFECITTCSLDDGECITRCVQQLRESDDN' A
#
# COMPACT_ATOMS: atom_id res chain seq x y z
N MET A 1 17.10 -28.41 45.37
CA MET A 1 16.81 -27.04 45.87
C MET A 1 17.59 -26.09 44.98
N THR A 2 17.03 -25.35 44.04
CA THR A 2 15.79 -24.55 44.07
C THR A 2 15.16 -24.48 42.68
N SER A 3 13.83 -24.57 42.66
CA SER A 3 12.97 -24.35 41.50
C SER A 3 13.07 -22.92 40.97
N ILE A 4 13.06 -22.74 39.65
CA ILE A 4 12.61 -21.49 39.02
C ILE A 4 11.41 -21.87 38.15
N GLY A 5 10.25 -21.36 38.54
CA GLY A 5 9.00 -21.52 37.81
C GLY A 5 8.75 -20.35 36.85
N THR A 6 7.80 -20.64 35.94
CA THR A 6 6.89 -19.69 35.28
C THR A 6 7.41 -18.98 34.03
N ILE A 7 6.81 -19.28 32.86
CA ILE A 7 5.78 -18.40 32.24
C ILE A 7 4.94 -19.16 31.21
N ASN A 8 3.68 -18.74 31.11
CA ASN A 8 2.59 -19.33 30.37
C ASN A 8 2.64 -19.07 28.86
N ALA A 9 1.90 -19.93 28.17
CA ALA A 9 1.47 -19.90 26.78
C ALA A 9 1.05 -18.52 26.25
N GLY A 10 1.23 -18.35 24.93
CA GLY A 10 0.49 -17.39 24.14
C GLY A 10 1.31 -16.66 23.08
N VAL A 11 1.81 -17.36 22.06
CA VAL A 11 2.11 -16.69 20.78
C VAL A 11 1.19 -17.27 19.72
N ASN A 12 -0.08 -16.85 19.81
CA ASN A 12 -0.94 -16.82 18.64
C ASN A 12 -0.42 -15.68 17.75
N GLY A 13 0.65 -15.95 17.00
CA GLY A 13 1.17 -15.08 15.95
C GLY A 13 0.34 -15.23 14.68
N SER A 14 -0.97 -15.13 14.81
CA SER A 14 -1.86 -14.95 13.66
C SER A 14 -1.86 -13.45 13.37
N SER A 15 -0.84 -12.98 12.65
CA SER A 15 -0.90 -11.71 11.92
C SER A 15 -1.96 -11.88 10.84
N GLN A 16 -3.23 -11.86 11.26
CA GLN A 16 -4.36 -11.89 10.36
C GLN A 16 -4.37 -10.52 9.67
N PRO A 17 -4.24 -10.45 8.33
CA PRO A 17 -4.33 -9.18 7.64
C PRO A 17 -5.70 -8.57 7.97
N GLN A 18 -5.67 -7.41 8.61
CA GLN A 18 -6.86 -6.63 8.88
C GLN A 18 -7.47 -6.24 7.52
N PRO A 19 -8.77 -6.52 7.29
CA PRO A 19 -9.43 -6.23 6.01
C PRO A 19 -9.65 -4.73 5.75
N ASN A 20 -9.14 -3.86 6.61
CA ASN A 20 -9.32 -2.41 6.54
C ASN A 20 -8.07 -1.69 6.01
N ASP A 21 -6.93 -2.39 5.89
CA ASP A 21 -5.71 -1.85 5.29
C ASP A 21 -5.72 -1.98 3.76
N ALA A 22 -6.51 -2.91 3.21
CA ALA A 22 -6.62 -3.15 1.77
C ALA A 22 -7.07 -1.90 0.99
N ASP A 23 -8.00 -1.12 1.54
CA ASP A 23 -8.57 0.07 0.90
C ASP A 23 -7.56 1.24 0.83
N HIS A 24 -6.78 1.39 1.89
CA HIS A 24 -5.74 2.42 1.97
C HIS A 24 -4.50 2.04 1.13
N ASP A 25 -4.19 0.75 1.01
CA ASP A 25 -3.18 0.25 0.07
C ASP A 25 -3.58 0.51 -1.39
N GLN A 26 -4.86 0.33 -1.78
CA GLN A 26 -5.30 0.61 -3.16
C GLN A 26 -5.13 2.08 -3.55
N THR A 27 -5.47 3.01 -2.65
CA THR A 27 -5.30 4.45 -2.92
C THR A 27 -3.83 4.84 -3.02
N TRP A 28 -2.94 4.21 -2.24
CA TRP A 28 -1.50 4.52 -2.25
C TRP A 28 -0.76 3.93 -3.46
N ASP A 29 -1.12 2.71 -3.87
CA ASP A 29 -0.57 2.01 -5.04
C ASP A 29 -0.86 2.78 -6.34
N ALA A 30 -2.06 3.37 -6.43
CA ALA A 30 -2.43 4.24 -7.54
C ALA A 30 -1.54 5.50 -7.62
N VAL A 31 -1.21 6.12 -6.49
CA VAL A 31 -0.31 7.29 -6.47
C VAL A 31 1.12 6.91 -6.81
N GLU A 32 1.61 5.75 -6.35
CA GLU A 32 2.94 5.24 -6.73
C GLU A 32 3.04 5.05 -8.25
N THR A 33 2.01 4.44 -8.86
CA THR A 33 1.93 4.26 -10.31
C THR A 33 1.93 5.61 -11.05
N TYR A 34 1.22 6.62 -10.53
CA TYR A 34 1.27 7.98 -11.07
C TYR A 34 2.66 8.61 -10.98
N PHE A 35 3.35 8.46 -9.85
CA PHE A 35 4.71 8.97 -9.69
C PHE A 35 5.71 8.26 -10.62
N GLU A 36 5.60 6.94 -10.79
CA GLU A 36 6.41 6.18 -11.76
C GLU A 36 6.15 6.68 -13.20
N CYS A 37 4.88 6.85 -13.58
CA CYS A 37 4.47 7.37 -14.88
C CYS A 37 5.01 8.79 -15.13
N ILE A 38 4.93 9.68 -14.13
CA ILE A 38 5.48 11.04 -14.23
C ILE A 38 7.01 11.02 -14.35
N THR A 39 7.71 10.12 -13.65
CA THR A 39 9.18 10.05 -13.74
C THR A 39 9.68 9.50 -15.08
N THR A 40 8.83 8.76 -15.80
CA THR A 40 9.12 8.28 -17.17
C THR A 40 8.68 9.30 -18.23
N CYS A 41 7.68 10.13 -17.95
CA CYS A 41 7.32 11.30 -18.75
C CYS A 41 8.28 12.48 -18.53
N SER A 42 8.47 13.34 -19.53
CA SER A 42 8.95 14.70 -19.25
C SER A 42 7.79 15.50 -18.66
N LEU A 43 8.03 16.25 -17.58
CA LEU A 43 7.01 17.11 -16.95
C LEU A 43 6.47 18.20 -17.90
N ASP A 44 7.19 18.47 -18.99
CA ASP A 44 6.80 19.38 -20.07
C ASP A 44 5.83 18.73 -21.10
N ASP A 45 5.79 17.40 -21.14
CA ASP A 45 4.95 16.64 -22.06
C ASP A 45 3.54 16.45 -21.46
N GLY A 46 2.73 17.50 -21.61
CA GLY A 46 1.38 17.56 -21.05
C GLY A 46 0.43 16.45 -21.53
N GLU A 47 0.68 15.85 -22.70
CA GLU A 47 -0.07 14.69 -23.18
C GLU A 47 0.25 13.44 -22.35
N CYS A 48 1.54 13.22 -22.06
CA CYS A 48 2.03 12.15 -21.21
C CYS A 48 1.47 12.27 -19.79
N ILE A 49 1.53 13.47 -19.19
CA ILE A 49 0.97 13.77 -17.85
C ILE A 49 -0.55 13.51 -17.82
N THR A 50 -1.29 13.92 -18.86
CA THR A 50 -2.74 13.72 -18.93
C THR A 50 -3.12 12.24 -18.90
N ARG A 51 -2.32 11.37 -19.54
CA ARG A 51 -2.52 9.91 -19.48
C ARG A 51 -2.18 9.34 -18.10
N CYS A 52 -1.17 9.85 -17.42
CA CYS A 52 -0.85 9.44 -16.05
C CYS A 52 -1.99 9.79 -15.08
N VAL A 53 -2.57 10.99 -15.20
CA VAL A 53 -3.69 11.42 -14.34
C VAL A 53 -4.98 10.65 -14.63
N GLN A 54 -5.26 10.31 -15.89
CA GLN A 54 -6.42 9.48 -16.23
C GLN A 54 -6.34 8.10 -15.58
N GLN A 55 -5.17 7.46 -15.60
CA GLN A 55 -4.95 6.17 -14.93
C GLN A 55 -5.15 6.27 -13.42
N LEU A 56 -4.64 7.32 -12.77
CA LEU A 56 -4.85 7.55 -11.34
C LEU A 56 -6.34 7.70 -10.98
N ARG A 57 -7.11 8.38 -11.82
CA ARG A 57 -8.55 8.60 -11.61
C ARG A 57 -9.38 7.33 -11.80
N GLU A 58 -9.02 6.48 -12.75
CA GLU A 58 -9.69 5.19 -12.98
C GLU A 58 -9.48 4.21 -11.82
N SER A 59 -8.37 4.34 -11.10
CA SER A 59 -8.07 3.58 -9.87
C SER A 59 -8.81 4.08 -8.62
N ASP A 60 -9.26 5.34 -8.61
CA ASP A 60 -9.98 5.97 -7.47
C ASP A 60 -11.50 5.74 -7.51
N ASP A 61 -12.08 5.43 -8.69
CA ASP A 61 -13.52 5.23 -8.90
C ASP A 61 -13.98 3.76 -8.76
N ASN A 62 -13.13 2.85 -8.22
CA ASN A 62 -13.45 1.44 -7.97
C ASN A 62 -13.82 1.17 -6.51
#